data_AF-A0A2N1M3K3-F1
#
_entry.id   AF-A0A2N1M3K3-F1
#
_cell.length_a   1.000
_cell.length_b   1.000
_cell.length_c   1.000
_cell.angle_alpha   90.00
_cell.angle_beta   90.00
_cell.angle_gamma   90.00
#
_symmetry.space_group_name_H-M   'P 1'
#
loop_
_entity.id
_entity.type
_entity.pdbx_description
1 polymer ?
#
loop_
_entity_poly.entity_id
_entity_poly.type
_entity_poly.pdbx_seq_one_letter_code
_entity_poly.pdbx_strand_id
1 'polypeptide(L)'
;MVKGGKLKGYCQTRWMTAFNCVSSVLRCEEALKNIANNNPDYLKQNIKEIITRRFFMNAEELQLILKPIKEAIKYLEMKNATLANCFLQLIKLFYSIKNLSETHTTFRQQCIKAFNKRWTQFDFRLYMLAYLLHPLYRGKGFQNQVCRKVVYWAIENIWIKMGGEENFSSKLIGQIAAFRDNLPPYNDEFISKYYTVERWWNYVEQDEGEENFIQQLALKVFSITPHNAGCERIFSVMGWYMNKRRTRLSINHLQNLTKLHTYYVSNAKTELKYTAKDMNAKNDEEFYQLVRNGIYQNINDEIEEEEFDGEDEDYDDTEDELVDIDEYEKFGYKNNDNVLQSENYFNFVLRELVELLKLQEPQKNY
;
A
#
# COMPACT_ATOMS: atom_id res chain seq x y z
N MET A 1 -37.58 -3.98 -7.29
CA MET A 1 -36.33 -4.55 -7.84
C MET A 1 -35.17 -4.06 -7.01
N VAL A 2 -34.43 -4.96 -6.35
CA VAL A 2 -33.22 -4.59 -5.59
C VAL A 2 -32.15 -4.16 -6.60
N LYS A 3 -31.77 -2.87 -6.61
CA LYS A 3 -30.55 -2.40 -7.25
C LYS A 3 -29.35 -2.85 -6.41
N GLY A 4 -29.01 -4.13 -6.45
CA GLY A 4 -27.93 -4.69 -5.62
C GLY A 4 -27.40 -5.98 -6.21
N GLY A 5 -26.13 -5.98 -6.59
CA GLY A 5 -25.47 -7.16 -7.18
C GLY A 5 -25.52 -8.41 -6.28
N LYS A 6 -25.28 -9.57 -6.88
CA LYS A 6 -25.33 -10.90 -6.24
C LYS A 6 -24.40 -11.02 -5.02
N LEU A 7 -24.69 -12.01 -4.16
CA LEU A 7 -23.77 -12.46 -3.11
C LEU A 7 -22.44 -12.89 -3.74
N LYS A 8 -21.34 -12.63 -3.05
CA LYS A 8 -19.98 -12.96 -3.50
C LYS A 8 -19.37 -14.00 -2.58
N GLY A 9 -18.67 -14.98 -3.16
CA GLY A 9 -17.92 -15.99 -2.42
C GLY A 9 -16.64 -15.43 -1.80
N TYR A 10 -16.16 -16.13 -0.77
CA TYR A 10 -14.82 -15.94 -0.19
C TYR A 10 -13.85 -16.93 -0.84
N CYS A 11 -12.64 -16.47 -1.14
CA CYS A 11 -11.55 -17.27 -1.70
C CYS A 11 -10.27 -16.91 -0.94
N GLN A 12 -9.68 -17.90 -0.27
CA GLN A 12 -8.56 -17.69 0.65
C GLN A 12 -7.31 -17.13 -0.03
N THR A 13 -7.03 -17.56 -1.26
CA THR A 13 -5.88 -17.12 -2.06
C THR A 13 -6.04 -15.69 -2.61
N ARG A 14 -7.23 -15.09 -2.52
CA ARG A 14 -7.51 -13.74 -3.02
C ARG A 14 -7.86 -12.80 -1.87
N TRP A 15 -6.88 -12.02 -1.44
CA TRP A 15 -6.92 -11.17 -0.22
C TRP A 15 -8.13 -10.21 -0.15
N MET A 16 -8.67 -9.77 -1.30
CA MET A 16 -9.79 -8.81 -1.34
C MET A 16 -11.18 -9.46 -1.21
N THR A 17 -11.28 -10.79 -1.32
CA THR A 17 -12.58 -11.49 -1.38
C THR A 17 -13.30 -11.51 -0.04
N ALA A 18 -12.58 -11.50 1.09
CA ALA A 18 -13.16 -11.40 2.42
C ALA A 18 -14.04 -10.14 2.55
N PHE A 19 -13.50 -8.98 2.20
CA PHE A 19 -14.25 -7.72 2.21
C PHE A 19 -15.44 -7.78 1.24
N ASN A 20 -15.23 -8.29 0.03
CA ASN A 20 -16.26 -8.33 -1.00
C ASN A 20 -17.44 -9.25 -0.60
N CYS A 21 -17.14 -10.38 0.06
CA CYS A 21 -18.11 -11.31 0.61
C CYS A 21 -18.97 -10.63 1.69
N VAL A 22 -18.33 -10.12 2.74
CA VAL A 22 -19.01 -9.41 3.86
C VAL A 22 -19.86 -8.25 3.34
N SER A 23 -19.30 -7.42 2.45
CA SER A 23 -20.01 -6.29 1.86
C SER A 23 -21.23 -6.71 1.03
N SER A 24 -21.15 -7.86 0.35
CA SER A 24 -22.28 -8.38 -0.40
C SER A 24 -23.40 -8.90 0.51
N VAL A 25 -23.04 -9.52 1.65
CA VAL A 25 -23.99 -9.98 2.67
C VAL A 25 -24.74 -8.79 3.28
N LEU A 26 -24.01 -7.75 3.71
CA LEU A 26 -24.60 -6.53 4.27
C LEU A 26 -25.53 -5.83 3.27
N ARG A 27 -25.10 -5.68 2.00
CA ARG A 27 -25.94 -5.10 0.95
C ARG A 27 -27.24 -5.89 0.72
N CYS A 28 -27.19 -7.19 0.92
CA CYS A 28 -28.34 -8.09 0.74
C CYS A 28 -29.16 -8.30 2.03
N GLU A 29 -28.88 -7.57 3.12
CA GLU A 29 -29.52 -7.79 4.43
C GLU A 29 -31.06 -7.80 4.36
N GLU A 30 -31.67 -6.78 3.76
CA GLU A 30 -33.13 -6.70 3.63
C GLU A 30 -33.71 -7.86 2.82
N ALA A 31 -33.03 -8.23 1.72
CA ALA A 31 -33.45 -9.35 0.88
C ALA A 31 -33.36 -10.68 1.65
N LEU A 32 -32.28 -10.89 2.41
CA LEU A 32 -32.09 -12.07 3.24
C LEU A 32 -33.14 -12.17 4.34
N LYS A 33 -33.45 -11.07 5.03
CA LYS A 33 -34.53 -11.00 6.03
C LYS A 33 -35.89 -11.28 5.41
N ASN A 34 -36.17 -10.73 4.23
CA ASN A 34 -37.44 -10.96 3.52
C ASN A 34 -37.62 -12.42 3.10
N ILE A 35 -36.55 -13.08 2.62
CA ILE A 35 -36.59 -14.50 2.29
C ILE A 35 -36.80 -15.33 3.58
N ALA A 36 -36.07 -15.02 4.65
CA ALA A 36 -36.21 -15.72 5.93
C ALA A 36 -37.63 -15.64 6.52
N ASN A 37 -38.30 -14.49 6.40
CA ASN A 37 -39.63 -14.28 6.96
C ASN A 37 -40.77 -14.77 6.06
N ASN A 38 -40.68 -14.53 4.75
CA ASN A 38 -41.80 -14.75 3.82
C ASN A 38 -41.66 -16.03 2.98
N ASN A 39 -40.44 -16.54 2.79
CA ASN A 39 -40.14 -17.69 1.95
C ASN A 39 -39.12 -18.62 2.62
N PRO A 40 -39.39 -19.07 3.87
CA PRO A 40 -38.40 -19.79 4.67
C PRO A 40 -37.98 -21.13 4.03
N ASP A 41 -38.83 -21.77 3.24
CA ASP A 41 -38.54 -23.09 2.66
C ASP A 41 -37.37 -23.08 1.66
N TYR A 42 -37.02 -21.91 1.13
CA TYR A 42 -35.85 -21.73 0.27
C TYR A 42 -34.52 -21.68 1.03
N LEU A 43 -34.54 -21.57 2.36
CA LEU A 43 -33.34 -21.50 3.19
C LEU A 43 -33.17 -22.78 4.02
N LYS A 44 -31.93 -23.26 4.09
CA LYS A 44 -31.54 -24.30 5.05
C LYS A 44 -31.68 -23.75 6.48
N GLN A 45 -32.03 -24.63 7.42
CA GLN A 45 -32.32 -24.26 8.82
C GLN A 45 -31.16 -23.50 9.49
N ASN A 46 -29.93 -23.96 9.30
CA ASN A 46 -28.72 -23.32 9.82
C ASN A 46 -28.53 -21.87 9.29
N ILE A 47 -28.97 -21.56 8.07
CA ILE A 47 -28.87 -20.21 7.51
C ILE A 47 -29.92 -19.29 8.15
N LYS A 48 -31.13 -19.79 8.39
CA LYS A 48 -32.20 -19.02 9.07
C LYS A 48 -31.74 -18.57 10.45
N GLU A 49 -31.09 -19.46 11.19
CA GLU A 49 -30.59 -19.19 12.55
C GLU A 49 -29.50 -18.11 12.59
N ILE A 50 -28.78 -17.91 11.48
CA ILE A 50 -27.73 -16.90 11.36
C ILE A 50 -28.31 -15.52 10.98
N ILE A 51 -29.42 -15.45 10.24
CA ILE A 51 -30.04 -14.18 9.79
C ILE A 51 -30.70 -13.48 10.99
N THR A 52 -29.87 -12.82 11.79
CA THR A 52 -30.27 -12.10 13.01
C THR A 52 -29.67 -10.71 12.99
N ARG A 53 -30.29 -9.77 13.72
CA ARG A 53 -29.73 -8.42 13.88
C ARG A 53 -28.27 -8.46 14.39
N ARG A 54 -27.97 -9.38 15.31
CA ARG A 54 -26.62 -9.55 15.88
C ARG A 54 -25.60 -9.97 14.83
N PHE A 55 -25.96 -10.87 13.91
CA PHE A 55 -25.07 -11.26 12.81
C PHE A 55 -24.71 -10.08 11.91
N PHE A 56 -25.70 -9.29 11.50
CA PHE A 56 -25.44 -8.13 10.64
C PHE A 56 -24.59 -7.07 11.35
N MET A 57 -24.85 -6.78 12.63
CA MET A 57 -23.99 -5.90 13.43
C MET A 57 -22.53 -6.41 13.49
N ASN A 58 -22.32 -7.71 13.72
CA ASN A 58 -20.97 -8.29 13.71
C ASN A 58 -20.31 -8.16 12.32
N ALA A 59 -21.08 -8.34 11.23
CA ALA A 59 -20.60 -8.20 9.88
C ALA A 59 -20.23 -6.74 9.53
N GLU A 60 -20.98 -5.75 10.04
CA GLU A 60 -20.65 -4.32 9.93
C GLU A 60 -19.30 -4.02 10.61
N GLU A 61 -19.10 -4.50 11.85
CA GLU A 61 -17.82 -4.31 12.55
C GLU A 61 -16.65 -5.00 11.84
N LEU A 62 -16.85 -6.22 11.33
CA LEU A 62 -15.84 -6.90 10.53
C LEU A 62 -15.49 -6.11 9.27
N GLN A 63 -16.50 -5.49 8.61
CA GLN A 63 -16.28 -4.65 7.45
C GLN A 63 -15.41 -3.43 7.77
N LEU A 64 -15.52 -2.84 8.97
CA LEU A 64 -14.69 -1.70 9.39
C LEU A 64 -13.19 -2.02 9.39
N ILE A 65 -12.81 -3.28 9.65
CA ILE A 65 -11.40 -3.73 9.63
C ILE A 65 -10.98 -4.22 8.24
N LEU A 66 -11.86 -4.94 7.54
CA LEU A 66 -11.54 -5.43 6.20
C LEU A 66 -11.43 -4.32 5.16
N LYS A 67 -12.16 -3.22 5.33
CA LYS A 67 -12.14 -2.07 4.41
C LYS A 67 -10.74 -1.43 4.29
N PRO A 68 -10.08 -0.96 5.37
CA PRO A 68 -8.76 -0.37 5.28
C PRO A 68 -7.71 -1.35 4.73
N ILE A 69 -7.84 -2.66 5.01
CA ILE A 69 -6.95 -3.68 4.44
C ILE A 69 -7.12 -3.74 2.91
N LYS A 70 -8.35 -3.81 2.41
CA LYS A 70 -8.62 -3.81 0.97
C LYS A 70 -8.13 -2.53 0.29
N GLU A 71 -8.38 -1.37 0.91
CA GLU A 71 -7.93 -0.08 0.37
C GLU A 71 -6.39 -0.01 0.34
N ALA A 72 -5.72 -0.53 1.37
CA ALA A 72 -4.27 -0.65 1.41
C ALA A 72 -3.75 -1.50 0.26
N ILE A 73 -4.25 -2.72 0.08
CA ILE A 73 -3.81 -3.62 -1.00
C ILE A 73 -3.97 -2.94 -2.37
N LYS A 74 -5.15 -2.36 -2.64
CA LYS A 74 -5.40 -1.65 -3.90
C LYS A 74 -4.44 -0.47 -4.10
N TYR A 75 -4.11 0.26 -3.03
CA TYR A 75 -3.19 1.39 -3.11
C TYR A 75 -1.75 0.91 -3.33
N LEU A 76 -1.33 -0.18 -2.69
CA LEU A 76 0.00 -0.76 -2.82
C LEU A 76 0.26 -1.33 -4.22
N GLU A 77 -0.77 -1.70 -4.96
CA GLU A 77 -0.67 -2.11 -6.37
C GLU A 77 -0.51 -0.92 -7.33
N MET A 78 -0.70 0.32 -6.86
CA MET A 78 -0.56 1.51 -7.71
C MET A 78 0.91 1.76 -8.05
N LYS A 79 1.18 2.06 -9.33
CA LYS A 79 2.56 2.32 -9.83
C LYS A 79 3.30 3.46 -9.12
N ASN A 80 2.59 4.38 -8.49
CA ASN A 80 3.12 5.53 -7.78
C ASN A 80 3.07 5.37 -6.25
N ALA A 81 2.86 4.14 -5.75
CA ALA A 81 2.97 3.85 -4.34
C ALA A 81 4.40 4.15 -3.87
N THR A 82 4.51 4.74 -2.68
CA THR A 82 5.78 5.07 -2.02
C THR A 82 5.81 4.41 -0.66
N LEU A 83 6.99 4.20 -0.09
CA LEU A 83 7.13 3.67 1.27
C LEU A 83 6.32 4.49 2.30
N ALA A 84 6.26 5.81 2.12
CA ALA A 84 5.44 6.71 2.96
C ALA A 84 3.95 6.36 2.88
N ASN A 85 3.46 6.05 1.68
CA ASN A 85 2.08 5.65 1.48
C ASN A 85 1.79 4.28 2.11
N CYS A 86 2.71 3.31 1.97
CA CYS A 86 2.58 2.01 2.63
C CYS A 86 2.44 2.19 4.15
N PHE A 87 3.30 3.02 4.72
CA PHE A 87 3.27 3.30 6.15
C PHE A 87 1.97 4.00 6.58
N LEU A 88 1.48 4.97 5.81
CA LEU A 88 0.20 5.62 6.08
C LEU A 88 -0.96 4.62 6.13
N GLN A 89 -0.98 3.62 5.24
CA GLN A 89 -2.02 2.58 5.26
C GLN A 89 -1.98 1.75 6.54
N LEU A 90 -0.79 1.47 7.08
CA LEU A 90 -0.65 0.79 8.37
C LEU A 90 -1.14 1.66 9.53
N ILE A 91 -0.88 2.98 9.50
CA ILE A 91 -1.42 3.93 10.48
C ILE A 91 -2.96 3.95 10.41
N LYS A 92 -3.55 3.96 9.22
CA LYS A 92 -5.01 3.89 9.02
C LYS A 92 -5.61 2.59 9.57
N LEU A 93 -4.96 1.44 9.33
CA LEU A 93 -5.39 0.16 9.87
C LEU A 93 -5.35 0.16 11.39
N PHE A 94 -4.24 0.63 11.97
CA PHE A 94 -4.14 0.82 13.42
C PHE A 94 -5.30 1.68 13.96
N TYR A 95 -5.55 2.82 13.32
CA TYR A 95 -6.57 3.77 13.77
C TYR A 95 -7.97 3.14 13.71
N SER A 96 -8.21 2.31 12.70
CA SER A 96 -9.46 1.55 12.56
C SER A 96 -9.64 0.52 13.67
N ILE A 97 -8.59 -0.23 14.04
CA ILE A 97 -8.62 -1.18 15.15
C ILE A 97 -8.82 -0.46 16.50
N LYS A 98 -8.17 0.69 16.68
CA LYS A 98 -8.29 1.50 17.90
C LYS A 98 -9.73 1.96 18.13
N ASN A 99 -10.45 2.32 17.07
CA ASN A 99 -11.83 2.81 17.10
C ASN A 99 -12.91 1.73 17.08
N LEU A 100 -12.54 0.44 17.12
CA LEU A 100 -13.52 -0.64 17.27
C LEU A 100 -14.32 -0.49 18.56
N SER A 101 -15.60 -0.89 18.51
CA SER A 101 -16.49 -0.82 19.66
C SER A 101 -15.94 -1.57 20.87
N GLU A 102 -16.12 -1.00 22.05
CA GLU A 102 -15.80 -1.66 23.31
C GLU A 102 -16.73 -2.85 23.61
N THR A 103 -17.87 -2.96 22.92
CA THR A 103 -18.82 -4.07 23.12
C THR A 103 -18.30 -5.42 22.62
N HIS A 104 -17.31 -5.44 21.71
CA HIS A 104 -16.72 -6.65 21.16
C HIS A 104 -15.25 -6.80 21.58
N THR A 105 -15.01 -6.77 22.89
CA THR A 105 -13.68 -6.84 23.51
C THR A 105 -12.83 -8.00 22.98
N THR A 106 -13.41 -9.19 22.83
CA THR A 106 -12.70 -10.37 22.31
C THR A 106 -12.26 -10.20 20.86
N PHE A 107 -13.14 -9.70 19.98
CA PHE A 107 -12.80 -9.47 18.57
C PHE A 107 -11.70 -8.41 18.44
N ARG A 108 -11.86 -7.29 19.16
CA ARG A 108 -10.85 -6.23 19.21
C ARG A 108 -9.50 -6.75 19.69
N GLN A 109 -9.46 -7.55 20.75
CA GLN A 109 -8.23 -8.19 21.25
C GLN A 109 -7.58 -9.09 20.19
N GLN A 110 -8.36 -9.88 19.46
CA GLN A 110 -7.84 -10.71 18.38
C GLN A 110 -7.26 -9.85 17.22
N CYS A 111 -7.93 -8.75 16.86
CA CYS A 111 -7.39 -7.80 15.88
C CYS A 111 -6.06 -7.18 16.35
N ILE A 112 -5.97 -6.78 17.62
CA ILE A 112 -4.74 -6.22 18.20
C ILE A 112 -3.60 -7.25 18.16
N LYS A 113 -3.88 -8.50 18.57
CA LYS A 113 -2.88 -9.59 18.53
C LYS A 113 -2.41 -9.87 17.11
N ALA A 114 -3.33 -9.98 16.15
CA ALA A 114 -2.99 -10.20 14.75
C ALA A 114 -2.16 -9.04 14.18
N PHE A 115 -2.55 -7.80 14.50
CA PHE A 115 -1.81 -6.60 14.07
C PHE A 115 -0.42 -6.55 14.69
N ASN A 116 -0.28 -6.70 16.00
CA ASN A 116 1.00 -6.66 16.70
C ASN A 116 1.95 -7.77 16.21
N LYS A 117 1.44 -8.99 15.98
CA LYS A 117 2.23 -10.09 15.40
C LYS A 117 2.83 -9.70 14.06
N ARG A 118 2.05 -9.08 13.17
CA ARG A 118 2.55 -8.63 11.87
C ARG A 118 3.46 -7.41 12.03
N TRP A 119 3.12 -6.46 12.91
CA TRP A 119 3.92 -5.27 13.17
C TRP A 119 5.35 -5.59 13.59
N THR A 120 5.57 -6.63 14.40
CA THR A 120 6.92 -7.04 14.82
C THR A 120 7.77 -7.67 13.71
N GLN A 121 7.15 -8.10 12.59
CA GLN A 121 7.87 -8.72 11.46
C GLN A 121 8.49 -7.67 10.52
N PHE A 122 8.12 -6.40 10.63
CA PHE A 122 8.57 -5.36 9.71
C PHE A 122 9.62 -4.45 10.33
N ASP A 123 10.66 -4.15 9.56
CA ASP A 123 11.54 -3.01 9.82
C ASP A 123 10.94 -1.74 9.21
N PHE A 124 10.35 -0.91 10.06
CA PHE A 124 9.69 0.33 9.64
C PHE A 124 10.61 1.54 9.59
N ARG A 125 11.92 1.44 9.87
CA ARG A 125 12.79 2.63 9.97
C ARG A 125 12.80 3.47 8.70
N LEU A 126 12.94 2.80 7.55
CA LEU A 126 12.89 3.45 6.24
C LEU A 126 11.50 3.95 5.87
N TYR A 127 10.44 3.23 6.26
CA TYR A 127 9.05 3.63 6.07
C TYR A 127 8.69 4.89 6.88
N MET A 128 9.17 4.95 8.13
CA MET A 128 9.03 6.11 9.00
C MET A 128 9.79 7.31 8.45
N LEU A 129 11.00 7.11 7.92
CA LEU A 129 11.75 8.17 7.25
C LEU A 129 11.01 8.67 6.00
N ALA A 130 10.48 7.78 5.16
CA ALA A 130 9.71 8.18 4.00
C ALA A 130 8.44 8.97 4.40
N TYR A 131 7.75 8.54 5.46
CA TYR A 131 6.61 9.28 6.01
C TYR A 131 7.01 10.65 6.57
N LEU A 132 8.18 10.72 7.23
CA LEU A 132 8.74 11.98 7.71
C LEU A 132 9.02 12.95 6.56
N LEU A 133 9.61 12.47 5.47
CA LEU A 133 10.02 13.28 4.31
C LEU A 133 8.90 13.52 3.29
N HIS A 134 7.70 13.00 3.51
CA HIS A 134 6.59 13.22 2.58
C HIS A 134 6.01 14.64 2.77
N PRO A 135 5.96 15.49 1.72
CA PRO A 135 5.55 16.91 1.85
C PRO A 135 4.15 17.13 2.45
N LEU A 136 3.24 16.19 2.25
CA LEU A 136 1.90 16.21 2.87
C LEU A 136 1.87 15.71 4.33
N TYR A 137 2.72 14.72 4.64
CA TYR A 137 2.63 13.98 5.90
C TYR A 137 3.55 14.57 6.95
N ARG A 138 4.79 14.92 6.59
CA ARG A 138 5.79 15.62 7.42
C ARG A 138 6.01 15.00 8.81
N GLY A 139 5.81 13.69 8.93
CA GLY A 139 5.89 13.03 10.24
C GLY A 139 4.76 13.45 11.21
N LYS A 140 3.63 13.99 10.71
CA LYS A 140 2.46 14.35 11.53
C LYS A 140 2.09 13.20 12.43
N GLY A 141 1.92 13.52 13.71
CA GLY A 141 1.61 12.53 14.73
C GLY A 141 2.82 11.86 15.37
N PHE A 142 4.03 11.92 14.82
CA PHE A 142 5.19 11.32 15.49
C PHE A 142 5.47 11.99 16.84
N GLN A 143 5.76 11.15 17.83
CA GLN A 143 6.34 11.65 19.07
C GLN A 143 7.74 12.22 18.81
N ASN A 144 8.13 13.28 19.52
CA ASN A 144 9.43 13.94 19.30
C ASN A 144 10.61 12.98 19.42
N GLN A 145 10.58 12.07 20.38
CA GLN A 145 11.61 11.04 20.55
C GLN A 145 11.72 10.11 19.34
N VAL A 146 10.59 9.73 18.73
CA VAL A 146 10.53 8.86 17.55
C VAL A 146 11.13 9.58 16.35
N CYS A 147 10.72 10.83 16.12
CA CYS A 147 11.27 11.64 15.06
C CYS A 147 12.80 11.79 15.17
N ARG A 148 13.32 12.06 16.37
CA ARG A 148 14.78 12.16 16.58
C ARG A 148 15.49 10.86 16.21
N LYS A 149 15.01 9.71 16.69
CA LYS A 149 15.64 8.42 16.38
C LYS A 149 15.62 8.09 14.89
N VAL A 150 14.51 8.38 14.19
CA VAL A 150 14.40 8.19 12.74
C VAL A 150 15.42 9.05 11.99
N VAL A 151 15.62 10.30 12.42
CA VAL A 151 16.60 11.21 11.80
C VAL A 151 18.03 10.75 12.04
N TYR A 152 18.39 10.39 13.27
CA TYR A 152 19.74 9.86 13.57
C TYR A 152 20.02 8.56 12.80
N TRP A 153 19.06 7.65 12.77
CA TRP A 153 19.19 6.42 11.99
C TRP A 153 19.41 6.72 10.50
N ALA A 154 18.68 7.69 9.93
CA ALA A 154 18.85 8.09 8.53
C ALA A 154 20.24 8.68 8.25
N ILE A 155 20.80 9.43 9.21
CA ILE A 155 22.15 10.00 9.10
C ILE A 155 23.18 8.86 9.03
N GLU A 156 23.15 7.96 10.02
CA GLU A 156 24.11 6.87 10.17
C GLU A 156 24.02 5.85 9.02
N ASN A 157 22.80 5.55 8.56
CA ASN A 157 22.57 4.41 7.66
C ASN A 157 22.37 4.78 6.21
N ILE A 158 22.06 6.04 5.89
CA ILE A 158 21.77 6.49 4.52
C ILE A 158 22.69 7.66 4.16
N TRP A 159 22.64 8.76 4.90
CA TRP A 159 23.37 9.99 4.57
C TRP A 159 24.88 9.77 4.46
N ILE A 160 25.50 9.23 5.51
CA ILE A 160 26.96 8.98 5.53
C ILE A 160 27.35 8.00 4.41
N LYS A 161 26.54 6.97 4.17
CA LYS A 161 26.80 5.97 3.11
C LYS A 161 26.64 6.54 1.70
N MET A 162 25.93 7.65 1.54
CA MET A 162 25.84 8.39 0.27
C MET A 162 27.04 9.33 0.05
N GLY A 163 28.02 9.35 0.96
CA GLY A 163 29.17 10.25 0.89
C GLY A 163 28.95 11.58 1.61
N GLY A 164 27.86 11.71 2.37
CA GLY A 164 27.61 12.90 3.19
C GLY A 164 28.59 12.97 4.36
N GLU A 165 29.19 14.15 4.58
CA GLU A 165 30.13 14.32 5.70
C GLU A 165 29.39 14.41 7.04
N GLU A 166 30.00 13.85 8.09
CA GLU A 166 29.47 13.87 9.45
C GLU A 166 29.25 15.31 9.95
N ASN A 167 30.14 16.23 9.60
CA ASN A 167 30.07 17.65 9.95
C ASN A 167 28.82 18.36 9.39
N PHE A 168 28.27 17.89 8.27
CA PHE A 168 27.06 18.46 7.66
C PHE A 168 25.76 17.85 8.21
N SER A 169 25.84 16.84 9.07
CA SER A 169 24.66 16.22 9.72
C SER A 169 23.85 17.24 10.53
N SER A 170 24.51 18.21 11.16
CA SER A 170 23.82 19.28 11.90
C SER A 170 22.99 20.18 10.98
N LYS A 171 23.48 20.47 9.77
CA LYS A 171 22.72 21.23 8.76
C LYS A 171 21.51 20.43 8.28
N LEU A 172 21.68 19.14 8.00
CA LEU A 172 20.57 18.25 7.62
C LEU A 172 19.49 18.17 8.71
N ILE A 173 19.88 18.05 9.98
CA ILE A 173 18.94 18.08 11.12
C ILE A 173 18.17 19.41 11.14
N GLY A 174 18.86 20.53 10.95
CA GLY A 174 18.24 21.86 10.87
C GLY A 174 17.23 21.96 9.71
N GLN A 175 17.57 21.45 8.53
CA GLN A 175 16.68 21.41 7.37
C GLN A 175 15.46 20.53 7.62
N ILE A 176 15.62 19.37 8.25
CA ILE A 176 14.49 18.50 8.63
C ILE A 176 13.59 19.18 9.66
N ALA A 177 14.15 19.90 10.64
CA ALA A 177 13.36 20.68 11.58
C ALA A 177 12.56 21.77 10.88
N ALA A 178 13.19 22.60 10.04
CA ALA A 178 12.53 23.64 9.26
C ALA A 178 11.42 23.07 8.35
N PHE A 179 11.68 21.93 7.71
CA PHE A 179 10.69 21.23 6.89
C PHE A 179 9.48 20.78 7.73
N ARG A 180 9.69 20.19 8.90
CA ARG A 180 8.58 19.76 9.78
C ARG A 180 7.76 20.93 10.30
N ASP A 181 8.42 22.03 10.62
CA ASP A 181 7.79 23.24 11.16
C ASP A 181 7.15 24.12 10.06
N ASN A 182 7.17 23.64 8.80
CA ASN A 182 6.64 24.34 7.64
C ASN A 182 7.24 25.75 7.47
N LEU A 183 8.56 25.86 7.71
CA LEU A 183 9.33 27.09 7.55
C LEU A 183 9.95 27.15 6.15
N PRO A 184 10.24 28.36 5.62
CA PRO A 184 10.95 28.52 4.36
C PRO A 184 12.30 27.76 4.33
N PRO A 185 12.69 27.22 3.17
CA PRO A 185 11.98 27.24 1.87
C PRO A 185 10.93 26.11 1.71
N TYR A 186 10.57 25.41 2.79
CA TYR A 186 9.71 24.23 2.75
C TYR A 186 8.23 24.51 3.01
N ASN A 187 7.81 25.78 3.04
CA ASN A 187 6.48 26.20 3.48
C ASN A 187 5.40 26.13 2.40
N ASP A 188 5.76 25.78 1.17
CA ASP A 188 4.83 25.63 0.05
C ASP A 188 3.90 24.41 0.21
N GLU A 189 2.63 24.59 -0.16
CA GLU A 189 1.62 23.55 -0.06
C GLU A 189 1.86 22.41 -1.06
N PHE A 190 1.76 21.17 -0.58
CA PHE A 190 1.80 20.00 -1.46
C PHE A 190 0.39 19.61 -1.92
N ILE A 191 0.14 19.74 -3.22
CA ILE A 191 -1.13 19.35 -3.85
C ILE A 191 -0.90 18.14 -4.76
N SER A 192 -1.35 16.96 -4.32
CA SER A 192 -1.13 15.67 -5.01
C SER A 192 -1.72 15.58 -6.42
N LYS A 193 -2.69 16.45 -6.74
CA LYS A 193 -3.25 16.60 -8.09
C LYS A 193 -2.22 17.15 -9.10
N TYR A 194 -1.30 18.00 -8.65
CA TYR A 194 -0.38 18.73 -9.52
C TYR A 194 1.06 18.23 -9.39
N TYR A 195 1.46 17.77 -8.20
CA TYR A 195 2.83 17.37 -7.91
C TYR A 195 2.92 15.91 -7.47
N THR A 196 3.92 15.21 -8.02
CA THR A 196 4.46 14.03 -7.34
C THR A 196 5.39 14.48 -6.23
N VAL A 197 5.64 13.60 -5.26
CA VAL A 197 6.58 13.88 -4.16
C VAL A 197 7.97 14.24 -4.70
N GLU A 198 8.44 13.49 -5.69
CA GLU A 198 9.71 13.74 -6.39
C GLU A 198 9.74 15.14 -7.02
N ARG A 199 8.67 15.54 -7.75
CA ARG A 199 8.60 16.86 -8.38
C ARG A 199 8.58 17.99 -7.36
N TRP A 200 7.88 17.81 -6.24
CA TRP A 200 7.85 18.80 -5.17
C TRP A 200 9.25 18.97 -4.58
N TRP A 201 9.94 17.85 -4.27
CA TRP A 201 11.31 17.92 -3.77
C TRP A 201 12.26 18.58 -4.77
N ASN A 202 12.21 18.24 -6.06
CA ASN A 202 13.03 18.87 -7.09
C ASN A 202 12.78 20.38 -7.27
N TYR A 203 11.57 20.85 -6.94
CA TYR A 203 11.21 22.26 -7.02
C TYR A 203 11.75 23.08 -5.85
N VAL A 204 11.91 22.48 -4.66
CA VAL A 204 12.38 23.21 -3.47
C VAL A 204 13.86 23.56 -3.60
N GLU A 205 14.16 24.85 -3.66
CA GLU A 205 15.51 25.39 -3.71
C GLU A 205 15.90 26.02 -2.36
N GLN A 206 17.19 25.96 -2.03
CA GLN A 206 17.76 26.71 -0.89
C GLN A 206 18.20 28.11 -1.35
N ASP A 207 18.56 28.95 -0.39
CA ASP A 207 19.22 30.22 -0.68
C ASP A 207 20.49 30.01 -1.52
N GLU A 208 20.84 31.03 -2.32
CA GLU A 208 21.97 30.96 -3.25
C GLU A 208 23.27 30.57 -2.54
N GLY A 209 23.88 29.45 -2.97
CA GLY A 209 25.12 28.93 -2.40
C GLY A 209 24.95 27.94 -1.24
N GLU A 210 23.73 27.68 -0.75
CA GLU A 210 23.47 26.65 0.26
C GLU A 210 23.01 25.32 -0.36
N GLU A 211 23.49 24.21 0.19
CA GLU A 211 23.12 22.88 -0.27
C GLU A 211 21.81 22.37 0.36
N ASN A 212 20.96 21.73 -0.44
CA ASN A 212 19.70 21.14 0.00
C ASN A 212 19.86 19.66 0.38
N PHE A 213 20.46 19.36 1.52
CA PHE A 213 20.73 17.99 1.96
C PHE A 213 19.46 17.16 2.17
N ILE A 214 18.41 17.76 2.73
CA ILE A 214 17.14 17.06 2.93
C ILE A 214 16.49 16.66 1.59
N GLN A 215 16.59 17.49 0.55
CA GLN A 215 16.11 17.15 -0.79
C GLN A 215 16.85 15.94 -1.35
N GLN A 216 18.19 15.91 -1.24
CA GLN A 216 19.00 14.77 -1.70
C GLN A 216 18.57 13.47 -0.99
N LEU A 217 18.42 13.53 0.34
CA LEU A 217 17.96 12.40 1.14
C LEU A 217 16.55 11.96 0.74
N ALA A 218 15.62 12.90 0.58
CA ALA A 218 14.24 12.61 0.21
C ALA A 218 14.14 11.96 -1.18
N LEU A 219 14.80 12.54 -2.19
CA LEU A 219 14.84 11.97 -3.54
C LEU A 219 15.39 10.55 -3.54
N LYS A 220 16.42 10.27 -2.72
CA LYS A 220 16.94 8.90 -2.57
C LYS A 220 15.90 7.96 -1.97
N VAL A 221 15.23 8.35 -0.89
CA VAL A 221 14.23 7.50 -0.23
C VAL A 221 13.02 7.25 -1.13
N PHE A 222 12.57 8.27 -1.86
CA PHE A 222 11.42 8.17 -2.78
C PHE A 222 11.74 7.49 -4.11
N SER A 223 13.01 7.22 -4.42
CA SER A 223 13.40 6.36 -5.56
C SER A 223 13.04 4.89 -5.35
N ILE A 224 12.73 4.48 -4.11
CA ILE A 224 12.44 3.09 -3.76
C ILE A 224 10.99 2.75 -4.11
N THR A 225 10.82 1.74 -4.96
CA THR A 225 9.51 1.18 -5.30
C THR A 225 9.12 0.10 -4.28
N PRO A 226 8.02 0.24 -3.53
CA PRO A 226 7.70 -0.63 -2.40
C PRO A 226 6.98 -1.94 -2.80
N HIS A 227 6.77 -2.19 -4.10
CA HIS A 227 6.05 -3.35 -4.59
C HIS A 227 6.81 -4.04 -5.74
N ASN A 228 6.62 -5.34 -5.86
CA ASN A 228 7.14 -6.16 -6.96
C ASN A 228 6.23 -6.17 -8.19
N ALA A 229 5.08 -5.45 -8.21
CA ALA A 229 4.15 -5.44 -9.34
C ALA A 229 4.77 -5.03 -10.68
N GLY A 230 5.91 -4.31 -10.67
CA GLY A 230 6.72 -4.09 -11.87
C GLY A 230 7.41 -5.37 -12.37
N CYS A 231 7.99 -6.12 -11.45
CA CYS A 231 8.62 -7.42 -11.70
C CYS A 231 7.59 -8.49 -12.09
N GLU A 232 6.42 -8.54 -11.43
CA GLU A 232 5.35 -9.50 -11.77
C GLU A 232 4.86 -9.31 -13.21
N ARG A 233 4.70 -8.05 -13.65
CA ARG A 233 4.38 -7.74 -15.06
C ARG A 233 5.46 -8.25 -16.02
N ILE A 234 6.73 -8.11 -15.64
CA ILE A 234 7.87 -8.64 -16.42
C ILE A 234 7.83 -10.17 -16.46
N PHE A 235 7.54 -10.83 -15.33
CA PHE A 235 7.44 -12.28 -15.24
C PHE A 235 6.27 -12.83 -16.04
N SER A 236 5.13 -12.15 -16.08
CA SER A 236 4.01 -12.54 -16.93
C SER A 236 4.38 -12.46 -18.43
N VAL A 237 5.09 -11.42 -18.86
CA VAL A 237 5.65 -11.34 -20.23
C VAL A 237 6.61 -12.51 -20.51
N MET A 238 7.48 -12.85 -19.55
CA MET A 238 8.36 -14.01 -19.68
C MET A 238 7.57 -15.34 -19.73
N GLY A 239 6.52 -15.48 -18.93
CA GLY A 239 5.60 -16.62 -18.94
C GLY A 239 4.91 -16.77 -20.29
N TRP A 240 4.48 -15.67 -20.90
CA TRP A 240 3.93 -15.67 -22.26
C TRP A 240 4.93 -16.16 -23.31
N TYR A 241 6.19 -15.72 -23.23
CA TYR A 241 7.24 -16.22 -24.13
C TYR A 241 7.47 -17.73 -23.95
N MET A 242 7.55 -18.21 -22.71
CA MET A 242 7.98 -19.58 -22.39
C MET A 242 6.85 -20.61 -22.45
N ASN A 243 5.74 -20.36 -21.75
CA ASN A 243 4.69 -21.35 -21.49
C ASN A 243 3.74 -21.52 -22.67
N LYS A 244 3.25 -20.41 -23.24
CA LYS A 244 2.21 -20.45 -24.29
C LYS A 244 2.74 -20.83 -25.68
N ARG A 245 4.03 -20.61 -25.93
CA ARG A 245 4.66 -20.87 -27.23
C ARG A 245 5.59 -22.09 -27.23
N ARG A 246 5.77 -22.77 -26.08
CA ARG A 246 6.71 -23.90 -25.89
C ARG A 246 8.07 -23.64 -26.53
N THR A 247 8.58 -22.42 -26.42
CA THR A 247 9.83 -22.04 -27.09
C THR A 247 11.03 -22.49 -26.27
N ARG A 248 12.01 -23.12 -26.92
CA ARG A 248 13.32 -23.43 -26.33
C ARG A 248 14.25 -22.21 -26.38
N LEU A 249 13.84 -21.10 -25.77
CA LEU A 249 14.70 -19.92 -25.63
C LEU A 249 15.73 -20.16 -24.52
N SER A 250 16.98 -19.78 -24.75
CA SER A 250 17.96 -19.73 -23.66
C SER A 250 17.65 -18.56 -22.72
N ILE A 251 18.09 -18.66 -21.46
CA ILE A 251 17.89 -17.61 -20.44
C ILE A 251 18.36 -16.24 -20.95
N ASN A 252 19.51 -16.18 -21.61
CA ASN A 252 20.05 -14.94 -22.19
C ASN A 252 19.13 -14.33 -23.25
N HIS A 253 18.54 -15.15 -24.13
CA HIS A 253 17.61 -14.67 -25.16
C HIS A 253 16.30 -14.17 -24.53
N LEU A 254 15.75 -14.91 -23.57
CA LEU A 254 14.55 -14.51 -22.83
C LEU A 254 14.76 -13.17 -22.12
N GLN A 255 15.90 -13.00 -21.45
CA GLN A 255 16.25 -11.75 -20.77
C GLN A 255 16.37 -10.59 -21.77
N ASN A 256 17.05 -10.77 -22.90
CA ASN A 256 17.22 -9.73 -23.90
C ASN A 256 15.88 -9.34 -24.56
N LEU A 257 15.05 -10.31 -24.92
CA LEU A 257 13.70 -10.07 -25.45
C LEU A 257 12.85 -9.28 -24.46
N THR A 258 12.93 -9.63 -23.17
CA THR A 258 12.14 -8.96 -22.14
C THR A 258 12.64 -7.54 -21.87
N LYS A 259 13.96 -7.31 -21.89
CA LYS A 259 14.56 -5.96 -21.82
C LYS A 259 14.11 -5.09 -22.99
N LEU A 260 14.19 -5.60 -24.21
CA LEU A 260 13.74 -4.91 -25.42
C LEU A 260 12.24 -4.59 -25.33
N HIS A 261 11.41 -5.57 -24.99
CA HIS A 261 9.98 -5.38 -24.81
C HIS A 261 9.68 -4.27 -23.79
N THR A 262 10.31 -4.33 -22.61
CA THR A 262 10.12 -3.34 -21.54
C THR A 262 10.55 -1.94 -21.99
N TYR A 263 11.67 -1.82 -22.70
CA TYR A 263 12.16 -0.57 -23.25
C TYR A 263 11.17 0.03 -24.26
N TYR A 264 10.72 -0.74 -25.26
CA TYR A 264 9.79 -0.25 -26.28
C TYR A 264 8.42 0.11 -25.70
N VAL A 265 7.92 -0.65 -24.73
CA VAL A 265 6.64 -0.32 -24.05
C VAL A 265 6.76 0.95 -23.22
N SER A 266 7.87 1.12 -22.48
CA SER A 266 8.08 2.30 -21.63
C SER A 266 8.35 3.57 -22.46
N ASN A 267 8.97 3.40 -23.63
CA ASN A 267 9.33 4.48 -24.55
C ASN A 267 8.47 4.47 -25.82
N ALA A 268 7.25 3.94 -25.74
CA ALA A 268 6.37 3.81 -26.91
C ALA A 268 6.20 5.15 -27.64
N LYS A 269 6.18 6.27 -26.89
CA LYS A 269 6.10 7.63 -27.43
C LYS A 269 7.22 8.01 -28.39
N THR A 270 8.44 7.52 -28.15
CA THR A 270 9.61 7.86 -28.97
C THR A 270 9.88 6.78 -30.01
N GLU A 271 9.73 5.52 -29.63
CA GLU A 271 10.19 4.38 -30.42
C GLU A 271 9.12 3.77 -31.34
N LEU A 272 7.83 3.93 -31.01
CA LEU A 272 6.71 3.30 -31.74
C LEU A 272 5.87 4.32 -32.55
N LYS A 273 6.47 5.44 -32.94
CA LYS A 273 5.78 6.52 -33.67
C LYS A 273 5.16 6.08 -35.00
N TYR A 274 5.77 5.09 -35.66
CA TYR A 274 5.32 4.64 -36.98
C TYR A 274 4.15 3.65 -36.91
N THR A 275 4.07 2.85 -35.85
CA THR A 275 2.98 1.87 -35.67
C THR A 275 1.65 2.52 -35.29
N ALA A 276 1.67 3.77 -34.81
CA ALA A 276 0.46 4.55 -34.54
C ALA A 276 -0.39 4.84 -35.79
N LYS A 277 0.26 5.04 -36.94
CA LYS A 277 -0.40 5.31 -38.21
C LYS A 277 -1.21 4.12 -38.73
N ASP A 278 -0.74 2.90 -38.47
CA ASP A 278 -1.37 1.67 -38.94
C ASP A 278 -2.57 1.23 -38.07
N MET A 279 -2.69 1.74 -36.84
CA MET A 279 -3.75 1.37 -35.89
C MET A 279 -4.97 2.31 -35.90
N ASN A 280 -5.09 3.25 -36.84
CA ASN A 280 -6.20 4.23 -36.91
C ASN A 280 -6.43 5.03 -35.61
N ALA A 281 -5.40 5.20 -34.78
CA ALA A 281 -5.51 6.02 -33.57
C ALA A 281 -5.68 7.50 -33.94
N LYS A 282 -6.63 8.20 -33.32
CA LYS A 282 -6.95 9.59 -33.68
C LYS A 282 -5.86 10.56 -33.25
N ASN A 283 -5.07 10.18 -32.25
CA ASN A 283 -3.87 10.87 -31.82
C ASN A 283 -2.90 9.90 -31.14
N ASP A 284 -1.66 10.37 -31.01
CA ASP A 284 -0.56 9.71 -30.32
C ASP A 284 -0.95 9.21 -28.92
N GLU A 285 -1.68 10.01 -28.12
CA GLU A 285 -2.04 9.64 -26.75
C GLU A 285 -3.02 8.44 -26.68
N GLU A 286 -4.00 8.38 -27.59
CA GLU A 286 -4.95 7.27 -27.72
C GLU A 286 -4.23 5.99 -28.15
N PHE A 287 -3.31 6.07 -29.12
CA PHE A 287 -2.47 4.93 -29.51
C PHE A 287 -1.67 4.39 -28.32
N TYR A 288 -1.03 5.26 -27.54
CA TYR A 288 -0.24 4.81 -26.38
C TYR A 288 -1.10 4.21 -25.28
N GLN A 289 -2.32 4.72 -25.07
CA GLN A 289 -3.27 4.08 -24.17
C GLN A 289 -3.73 2.72 -24.71
N LEU A 290 -3.91 2.55 -26.02
CA LEU A 290 -4.27 1.27 -26.64
C LEU A 290 -3.14 0.25 -26.59
N VAL A 291 -1.90 0.63 -26.91
CA VAL A 291 -0.71 -0.25 -26.78
C VAL A 291 -0.51 -0.65 -25.33
N ARG A 292 -0.63 0.31 -24.42
CA ARG A 292 -0.60 0.05 -22.97
C ARG A 292 -1.72 -0.93 -22.61
N ASN A 293 -2.98 -0.58 -22.83
CA ASN A 293 -4.14 -1.38 -22.40
C ASN A 293 -4.21 -2.75 -23.08
N GLY A 294 -3.90 -2.88 -24.37
CA GLY A 294 -3.94 -4.15 -25.09
C GLY A 294 -2.83 -5.12 -24.64
N ILE A 295 -1.65 -4.61 -24.31
CA ILE A 295 -0.58 -5.44 -23.73
C ILE A 295 -0.92 -5.79 -22.27
N TYR A 296 -1.44 -4.84 -21.48
CA TYR A 296 -1.77 -5.09 -20.08
C TYR A 296 -3.05 -5.91 -19.85
N GLN A 297 -4.06 -5.82 -20.73
CA GLN A 297 -5.28 -6.65 -20.66
C GLN A 297 -4.99 -8.10 -21.04
N ASN A 298 -4.24 -8.35 -22.12
CA ASN A 298 -3.87 -9.73 -22.47
C ASN A 298 -3.00 -10.40 -21.38
N ILE A 299 -2.25 -9.62 -20.59
CA ILE A 299 -1.45 -10.13 -19.47
C ILE A 299 -2.33 -10.36 -18.22
N ASN A 300 -3.28 -9.47 -17.93
CA ASN A 300 -4.16 -9.60 -16.76
C ASN A 300 -5.27 -10.65 -16.95
N ASP A 301 -5.87 -10.71 -18.15
CA ASP A 301 -6.95 -11.65 -18.48
C ASP A 301 -6.42 -13.10 -18.46
N GLU A 302 -5.13 -13.33 -18.74
CA GLU A 302 -4.48 -14.65 -18.66
C GLU A 302 -4.12 -15.06 -17.22
N ILE A 303 -3.89 -14.11 -16.30
CA ILE A 303 -3.76 -14.39 -14.85
C ILE A 303 -5.13 -14.75 -14.26
N GLU A 304 -6.23 -14.26 -14.84
CA GLU A 304 -7.58 -14.70 -14.47
C GLU A 304 -7.89 -16.14 -14.94
N GLU A 305 -7.24 -16.63 -16.00
CA GLU A 305 -7.47 -17.96 -16.60
C GLU A 305 -6.52 -19.08 -16.14
N GLU A 306 -5.30 -18.79 -15.65
CA GLU A 306 -4.42 -19.83 -15.08
C GLU A 306 -4.86 -20.20 -13.64
N GLU A 307 -5.97 -20.95 -13.54
CA GLU A 307 -6.24 -21.83 -12.39
C GLU A 307 -5.15 -22.90 -12.34
N PHE A 308 -4.13 -22.68 -11.51
CA PHE A 308 -3.21 -23.76 -11.15
C PHE A 308 -3.92 -24.64 -10.11
N ASP A 309 -4.50 -25.75 -10.56
CA ASP A 309 -4.91 -26.90 -9.73
C ASP A 309 -3.66 -27.61 -9.16
N GLY A 310 -2.81 -26.84 -8.46
CA GLY A 310 -1.77 -27.40 -7.61
C GLY A 310 -2.40 -27.72 -6.28
N GLU A 311 -2.51 -29.01 -5.96
CA GLU A 311 -2.73 -29.46 -4.59
C GLU A 311 -1.71 -28.75 -3.68
N ASP A 312 -2.22 -28.10 -2.64
CA ASP A 312 -1.42 -27.41 -1.63
C ASP A 312 -0.46 -28.42 -0.98
N GLU A 313 0.79 -28.50 -1.46
CA GLU A 313 1.87 -28.93 -0.59
C GLU A 313 2.13 -27.76 0.36
N ASP A 314 1.81 -27.97 1.64
CA ASP A 314 2.23 -27.14 2.77
C ASP A 314 3.73 -26.85 2.59
N TYR A 315 4.04 -25.66 2.08
CA TYR A 315 5.37 -25.10 2.23
C TYR A 315 5.49 -24.76 3.71
N ASP A 316 5.97 -25.75 4.48
CA ASP A 316 6.53 -25.54 5.79
C ASP A 316 7.57 -24.44 5.63
N ASP A 317 7.24 -23.27 6.17
CA ASP A 317 7.99 -22.02 6.10
C ASP A 317 9.27 -22.26 6.92
N THR A 318 10.23 -22.99 6.36
CA THR A 318 11.53 -23.19 7.00
C THR A 318 12.18 -21.82 7.08
N GLU A 319 12.21 -21.29 8.31
CA GLU A 319 12.89 -20.08 8.75
C GLU A 319 14.36 -20.11 8.33
N ASP A 320 14.65 -19.79 7.06
CA ASP A 320 16.01 -19.58 6.60
C ASP A 320 16.43 -18.16 7.00
N GLU A 321 17.19 -18.12 8.10
CA GLU A 321 18.12 -17.08 8.55
C GLU A 321 17.77 -15.65 8.08
N LEU A 322 16.75 -15.07 8.72
CA LEU A 322 16.65 -13.62 8.83
C LEU A 322 17.94 -13.12 9.48
N VAL A 323 18.66 -12.26 8.77
CA VAL A 323 19.82 -11.52 9.26
C VAL A 323 19.53 -11.06 10.68
N ASP A 324 20.38 -11.47 11.62
CA ASP A 324 20.31 -11.08 13.03
C ASP A 324 20.35 -9.55 13.09
N ILE A 325 19.18 -8.93 13.28
CA ILE A 325 19.06 -7.50 13.55
C ILE A 325 19.39 -7.36 15.03
N ASP A 326 20.68 -7.43 15.33
CA ASP A 326 21.20 -7.18 16.66
C ASP A 326 20.63 -5.87 17.22
N GLU A 327 19.99 -6.04 18.36
CA GLU A 327 19.63 -5.08 19.40
C GLU A 327 19.88 -3.59 19.10
N TYR A 328 18.88 -2.88 18.56
CA TYR A 328 18.75 -1.45 18.82
C TYR A 328 17.27 -1.06 18.95
N GLU A 329 16.81 -1.07 20.19
CA GLU A 329 15.54 -0.52 20.72
C GLU A 329 14.27 -0.82 19.91
N LYS A 330 13.69 -2.02 20.14
CA LYS A 330 12.22 -2.18 20.10
C LYS A 330 11.62 -1.13 21.04
N PHE A 331 11.08 -0.03 20.48
CA PHE A 331 10.47 1.07 21.25
C PHE A 331 9.54 0.53 22.34
N GLY A 332 10.00 0.55 23.59
CA GLY A 332 9.20 0.20 24.76
C GLY A 332 8.35 -1.05 24.57
N TYR A 333 8.99 -2.17 24.18
CA TYR A 333 8.33 -3.47 24.17
C TYR A 333 7.86 -3.81 25.59
N LYS A 334 6.66 -3.34 25.94
CA LYS A 334 5.91 -3.86 27.06
C LYS A 334 5.18 -5.07 26.50
N ASN A 335 5.53 -6.26 27.01
CA ASN A 335 4.78 -7.51 26.84
C ASN A 335 3.35 -7.33 27.38
N ASN A 336 2.52 -6.62 26.63
CA ASN A 336 1.10 -6.54 26.88
C ASN A 336 0.39 -6.65 25.53
N ASP A 337 0.08 -7.88 25.16
CA ASP A 337 -0.61 -8.25 23.91
C ASP A 337 -1.97 -7.58 23.74
N ASN A 338 -2.46 -6.87 24.76
CA ASN A 338 -3.72 -6.15 24.77
C ASN A 338 -3.59 -4.66 24.39
N VAL A 339 -2.37 -4.15 24.20
CA VAL A 339 -2.11 -2.76 23.80
C VAL A 339 -1.49 -2.74 22.40
N LEU A 340 -1.97 -1.84 21.55
CA LEU A 340 -1.39 -1.67 20.22
C LEU A 340 -0.01 -1.01 20.33
N GLN A 341 1.04 -1.70 19.87
CA GLN A 341 2.43 -1.25 20.06
C GLN A 341 2.77 0.05 19.34
N SER A 342 2.05 0.40 18.28
CA SER A 342 2.27 1.65 17.53
C SER A 342 1.84 2.92 18.29
N GLU A 343 1.16 2.82 19.43
CA GLU A 343 0.92 3.98 20.32
C GLU A 343 2.22 4.57 20.89
N ASN A 344 3.29 3.77 20.94
CA ASN A 344 4.62 4.25 21.31
C ASN A 344 5.24 5.18 20.25
N TYR A 345 4.71 5.16 19.02
CA TYR A 345 5.30 5.87 17.88
C TYR A 345 4.54 7.16 17.55
N PHE A 346 3.23 7.18 17.78
CA PHE A 346 2.36 8.26 17.39
C PHE A 346 1.52 8.80 18.53
N ASN A 347 1.25 10.11 18.49
CA ASN A 347 0.25 10.76 19.32
C ASN A 347 -1.05 10.95 18.50
N PHE A 348 -1.97 9.99 18.65
CA PHE A 348 -3.27 9.99 17.97
C PHE A 348 -4.28 11.02 18.51
N VAL A 349 -3.92 11.76 19.57
CA VAL A 349 -4.72 12.89 20.07
C VAL A 349 -4.44 14.15 19.25
N LEU A 350 -3.34 14.20 18.48
CA LEU A 350 -3.01 15.34 17.64
C LEU A 350 -4.01 15.48 16.50
N ARG A 351 -4.68 16.64 16.47
CA ARG A 351 -5.68 17.01 15.48
C ARG A 351 -5.18 16.85 14.04
N GLU A 352 -3.94 17.24 13.78
CA GLU A 352 -3.33 17.19 12.45
C GLU A 352 -3.22 15.76 11.89
N LEU A 353 -2.90 14.77 12.72
CA LEU A 353 -2.86 13.37 12.30
C LEU A 353 -4.29 12.87 12.00
N VAL A 354 -5.25 13.18 12.86
CA VAL A 354 -6.64 12.78 12.66
C VAL A 354 -7.23 13.40 11.39
N GLU A 355 -6.96 14.68 11.13
CA GLU A 355 -7.37 15.36 9.90
C GLU A 355 -6.69 14.76 8.67
N LEU A 356 -5.38 14.45 8.74
CA LEU A 356 -4.66 13.78 7.65
C LEU A 356 -5.30 12.42 7.31
N LEU A 357 -5.62 11.62 8.32
CA LEU A 357 -6.23 10.30 8.13
C LEU A 357 -7.62 10.40 7.49
N LYS A 358 -8.42 11.41 7.86
CA LYS A 358 -9.75 11.68 7.31
C LYS A 358 -9.74 12.28 5.90
N LEU A 359 -8.83 13.20 5.61
CA LEU A 359 -8.66 13.82 4.28
C LEU A 359 -8.33 12.81 3.19
N GLN A 360 -7.76 11.67 3.60
CA GLN A 360 -7.34 10.59 2.71
C GLN A 360 -8.35 9.43 2.67
N GLU A 361 -9.53 9.55 3.30
CA GLU A 361 -10.66 8.68 2.99
C GLU A 361 -11.29 9.15 1.67
N PRO A 362 -11.66 8.24 0.75
CA PRO A 362 -12.39 8.65 -0.45
C PRO A 362 -13.68 9.35 0.00
N GLN A 363 -13.77 10.66 -0.24
CA GLN A 363 -15.00 11.41 0.02
C GLN A 363 -16.13 10.66 -0.68
N LYS A 364 -17.15 10.26 0.10
CA LYS A 364 -18.39 9.74 -0.44
C LYS A 364 -18.99 10.86 -1.26
N ASN A 365 -18.77 10.84 -2.58
CA ASN A 365 -19.60 11.60 -3.51
C ASN A 365 -21.01 11.00 -3.35
N TYR A 366 -21.87 11.77 -2.68
CA TYR A 366 -23.30 11.46 -2.53
C TYR A 366 -24.01 11.54 -3.88
#